data_AF-A0A2E6WGJ0-F1
#
_entry.id   AF-A0A2E6WGJ0-F1
#
_cell.length_a   1.000
_cell.length_b   1.000
_cell.length_c   1.000
_cell.angle_alpha   90.00
_cell.angle_beta   90.00
_cell.angle_gamma   90.00
#
_symmetry.space_group_name_H-M   'P 1'
#
loop_
_entity.id
_entity.type
_entity.pdbx_description
1 polymer ?
#
loop_
_entity_poly.entity_id
_entity_poly.type
_entity_poly.pdbx_seq_one_letter_code
_entity_poly.pdbx_strand_id
1 'polypeptide(L)'
;MPRAFSVVLLVIVSFGQLAAQDGESNALDLRTRKAIQVFVKDAMEIAIEYEQNGDLQKAKNMYEQIHRLDSRIAGVDQKIEDLNEKLVAANQQVHMLDTSKGWMPIGMAYQGRDFRVLTAGSYNMTLVEEPSAKGFDHGDVKKNGMNPEFPLGALIGVYFTNKKPGKPFLIGKEASLKPEKNSVLYLKINVPPSIVCEGIINVGTSGWFNLPPNSAPK
;
A
#
# COMPACT_ATOMS: atom_id res chain seq x y z
N MET A 1 58.18 6.37 72.46
CA MET A 1 57.36 7.59 72.19
C MET A 1 57.69 8.03 70.76
N PRO A 2 56.74 8.49 69.92
CA PRO A 2 55.46 9.14 70.24
C PRO A 2 54.20 8.43 69.71
N ARG A 3 53.05 9.01 70.08
CA ARG A 3 51.65 8.61 69.85
C ARG A 3 51.11 9.14 68.52
N ALA A 4 50.11 8.46 67.95
CA ALA A 4 49.00 9.13 67.27
C ALA A 4 47.76 8.21 67.21
N PHE A 5 46.66 8.74 67.73
CA PHE A 5 45.28 8.25 67.62
C PHE A 5 44.83 8.13 66.16
N SER A 6 43.93 7.19 65.85
CA SER A 6 42.64 7.53 65.22
C SER A 6 41.72 6.32 64.95
N VAL A 7 40.53 6.45 65.53
CA VAL A 7 39.20 6.21 64.92
C VAL A 7 38.79 4.77 64.57
N VAL A 8 37.86 4.31 65.41
CA VAL A 8 36.91 3.21 65.20
C VAL A 8 36.04 3.49 63.97
N LEU A 9 35.97 2.54 63.03
CA LEU A 9 34.90 2.48 62.03
C LEU A 9 34.06 1.22 62.28
N LEU A 10 32.92 1.40 62.93
CA LEU A 10 31.92 0.38 63.15
C LEU A 10 31.16 0.18 61.83
N VAL A 11 31.46 -0.90 61.10
CA VAL A 11 30.68 -1.30 59.93
C VAL A 11 29.44 -2.05 60.42
N ILE A 12 28.31 -1.35 60.49
CA ILE A 12 27.00 -1.98 60.64
C ILE A 12 26.63 -2.54 59.26
N VAL A 13 26.72 -3.87 59.11
CA VAL A 13 26.20 -4.57 57.94
C VAL A 13 24.68 -4.68 58.11
N SER A 14 23.95 -3.78 57.48
CA SER A 14 22.50 -3.86 57.33
C SER A 14 22.16 -4.96 56.32
N PHE A 15 22.05 -6.21 56.78
CA PHE A 15 21.38 -7.27 56.03
C PHE A 15 19.86 -7.06 56.14
N GLY A 16 19.24 -6.56 55.08
CA GLY A 16 17.78 -6.59 55.00
C GLY A 16 17.17 -5.58 54.05
N GLN A 17 17.33 -5.77 52.73
CA GLN A 17 16.36 -5.35 51.71
C GLN A 17 16.80 -5.80 50.31
N LEU A 18 16.63 -7.10 50.02
CA LEU A 18 16.76 -7.62 48.65
C LEU A 18 15.58 -8.51 48.21
N ALA A 19 14.57 -8.72 49.06
CA ALA A 19 13.44 -9.61 48.78
C ALA A 19 12.15 -8.90 48.30
N ALA A 20 12.11 -7.56 48.31
CA ALA A 20 10.89 -6.81 47.96
C ALA A 20 10.80 -6.41 46.48
N GLN A 21 11.93 -6.34 45.76
CA GLN A 21 11.99 -5.80 44.40
C GLN A 21 11.61 -6.83 43.31
N ASP A 22 11.87 -8.12 43.54
CA ASP A 22 11.50 -9.21 42.60
C ASP A 22 10.00 -9.55 42.60
N GLY A 23 9.30 -9.30 43.72
CA GLY A 23 7.86 -9.57 43.85
C GLY A 23 6.98 -8.57 43.09
N GLU A 24 7.33 -7.28 43.15
CA GLU A 24 6.61 -6.22 42.43
C GLU A 24 6.79 -6.30 40.92
N SER A 25 8.00 -6.63 40.43
CA SER A 25 8.28 -6.80 39.00
C SER A 25 7.41 -7.91 38.38
N ASN A 26 7.33 -9.06 39.06
CA ASN A 26 6.51 -10.18 38.59
C ASN A 26 5.01 -9.87 38.60
N ALA A 27 4.52 -9.15 39.62
CA ALA A 27 3.12 -8.73 39.70
C ALA A 27 2.76 -7.71 38.61
N LEU A 28 3.66 -6.77 38.31
CA LEU A 28 3.51 -5.80 37.24
C LEU A 28 3.50 -6.47 35.86
N ASP A 29 4.38 -7.43 35.63
CA ASP A 29 4.43 -8.23 34.39
C ASP A 29 3.15 -9.04 34.17
N LEU A 30 2.63 -9.67 35.24
CA LEU A 30 1.36 -10.40 35.22
C LEU A 30 0.19 -9.47 34.89
N ARG A 31 0.14 -8.29 35.49
CA ARG A 31 -0.89 -7.29 35.23
C ARG A 31 -0.84 -6.79 33.79
N THR A 32 0.37 -6.58 33.26
CA THR A 32 0.60 -6.15 31.87
C THR A 32 0.13 -7.21 30.88
N ARG A 33 0.50 -8.49 31.08
CA ARG A 33 0.03 -9.59 30.23
C ARG A 33 -1.49 -9.73 30.23
N LYS A 34 -2.14 -9.61 31.39
CA LYS A 34 -3.61 -9.64 31.48
C LYS A 34 -4.26 -8.48 30.73
N ALA A 35 -3.71 -7.27 30.84
CA ALA A 35 -4.23 -6.11 30.11
C ALA A 35 -4.12 -6.30 28.58
N ILE A 36 -2.98 -6.81 28.10
CA ILE A 36 -2.78 -7.14 26.69
C ILE A 36 -3.78 -8.21 26.24
N GLN A 37 -3.98 -9.28 27.02
CA GLN A 37 -4.95 -10.34 26.68
C GLN A 37 -6.38 -9.82 26.54
N VAL A 38 -6.83 -8.97 27.48
CA VAL A 38 -8.17 -8.38 27.41
C VAL A 38 -8.31 -7.50 26.17
N PHE A 39 -7.33 -6.63 25.92
CA PHE A 39 -7.32 -5.78 24.73
C PHE A 39 -7.38 -6.61 23.44
N VAL A 40 -6.53 -7.64 23.33
CA VAL A 40 -6.49 -8.53 22.15
C VAL A 40 -7.83 -9.22 21.95
N LYS A 41 -8.46 -9.71 23.02
CA LYS A 41 -9.76 -10.37 22.95
C LYS A 41 -10.83 -9.42 22.40
N ASP A 42 -10.94 -8.23 22.98
CA ASP A 42 -11.95 -7.25 22.58
C ASP A 42 -11.70 -6.74 21.15
N ALA A 43 -10.43 -6.52 20.79
CA ALA A 43 -10.03 -6.15 19.44
C ALA A 43 -10.38 -7.24 18.41
N MET A 44 -10.18 -8.52 18.75
CA MET A 44 -10.57 -9.65 17.89
C MET A 44 -12.08 -9.68 17.66
N GLU A 45 -12.89 -9.49 18.71
CA GLU A 45 -14.35 -9.42 18.60
C GLU A 45 -14.79 -8.29 17.66
N ILE A 46 -14.21 -7.09 17.83
CA ILE A 46 -14.47 -5.94 16.94
C ILE A 46 -14.04 -6.23 15.49
N ALA A 47 -12.90 -6.89 15.29
CA ALA A 47 -12.42 -7.25 13.95
C ALA A 47 -13.39 -8.19 13.23
N ILE A 48 -13.93 -9.18 13.95
CA ILE A 48 -14.92 -10.14 13.46
C ILE A 48 -16.22 -9.41 13.11
N GLU A 49 -16.70 -8.50 13.96
CA GLU A 49 -17.91 -7.71 13.69
C GLU A 49 -17.75 -6.86 12.43
N TYR A 50 -16.59 -6.22 12.24
CA TYR A 50 -16.33 -5.49 10.98
C TYR A 50 -16.34 -6.41 9.77
N GLU A 51 -15.75 -7.59 9.85
CA GLU A 51 -15.76 -8.55 8.74
C GLU A 51 -17.18 -9.02 8.40
N GLN A 52 -17.97 -9.37 9.42
CA GLN A 52 -19.37 -9.80 9.26
C GLN A 52 -20.26 -8.71 8.66
N ASN A 53 -19.99 -7.45 9.00
CA ASN A 53 -20.71 -6.29 8.46
C ASN A 53 -20.21 -5.86 7.06
N GLY A 54 -19.22 -6.55 6.48
CA GLY A 54 -18.64 -6.22 5.18
C GLY A 54 -17.66 -5.04 5.21
N ASP A 55 -17.34 -4.51 6.39
CA ASP A 55 -16.35 -3.45 6.63
C ASP A 55 -14.91 -4.02 6.60
N LEU A 56 -14.54 -4.69 5.50
CA LEU A 56 -13.31 -5.47 5.35
C LEU A 56 -12.03 -4.67 5.67
N GLN A 57 -12.02 -3.36 5.39
CA GLN A 57 -10.87 -2.52 5.73
C GLN A 57 -10.73 -2.28 7.23
N LYS A 58 -11.83 -2.05 7.93
CA LYS A 58 -11.80 -1.83 9.38
C LYS A 58 -11.41 -3.13 10.09
N ALA A 59 -11.89 -4.26 9.59
CA ALA A 59 -11.45 -5.59 10.03
C ALA A 59 -9.93 -5.73 9.85
N LYS A 60 -9.39 -5.46 8.65
CA LYS A 60 -7.95 -5.55 8.37
C LYS A 60 -7.12 -4.63 9.27
N ASN A 61 -7.55 -3.38 9.44
CA ASN A 61 -6.88 -2.43 10.34
C ASN A 61 -6.82 -2.96 11.78
N MET A 62 -7.89 -3.59 12.25
CA MET A 62 -7.94 -4.15 13.61
C MET A 62 -7.00 -5.34 13.75
N TYR A 63 -6.99 -6.27 12.79
CA TYR A 63 -6.04 -7.38 12.77
C TYR A 63 -4.57 -6.91 12.70
N GLU A 64 -4.26 -5.87 11.94
CA GLU A 64 -2.91 -5.27 11.91
C GLU A 64 -2.52 -4.67 13.27
N GLN A 65 -3.45 -4.03 13.99
CA GLN A 65 -3.20 -3.52 15.34
C GLN A 65 -2.95 -4.66 16.34
N ILE A 66 -3.72 -5.74 16.25
CA ILE A 66 -3.54 -6.94 17.07
C ILE A 66 -2.15 -7.56 16.80
N HIS A 67 -1.76 -7.71 15.53
CA HIS A 67 -0.45 -8.23 15.15
C HIS A 67 0.71 -7.37 15.68
N ARG A 68 0.58 -6.04 15.66
CA ARG A 68 1.60 -5.12 16.21
C ARG A 68 1.76 -5.25 17.72
N LEU A 69 0.69 -5.61 18.43
CA LEU A 69 0.71 -5.79 19.89
C LEU A 69 1.22 -7.17 20.29
N ASP A 70 0.81 -8.23 19.59
CA ASP A 70 1.33 -9.57 19.79
C ASP A 70 1.32 -10.36 18.47
N SER A 71 2.49 -10.46 17.83
CA SER A 71 2.67 -11.17 16.55
C SER A 71 2.60 -12.71 16.69
N ARG A 72 2.47 -13.24 17.92
CA ARG A 72 2.40 -14.70 18.17
C ARG A 72 0.97 -15.23 18.11
N ILE A 73 -0.03 -14.36 17.96
CA ILE A 73 -1.43 -14.77 17.90
C ILE A 73 -1.65 -15.53 16.59
N ALA A 74 -1.91 -16.82 16.72
CA ALA A 74 -2.11 -17.71 15.59
C ALA A 74 -3.28 -17.25 14.71
N GLY A 75 -3.07 -17.27 13.38
CA GLY A 75 -4.12 -17.01 12.39
C GLY A 75 -4.37 -15.53 12.06
N VAL A 76 -3.80 -14.57 12.81
CA VAL A 76 -3.96 -13.14 12.51
C VAL A 76 -3.32 -12.78 11.17
N ASP A 77 -2.12 -13.27 10.89
CA ASP A 77 -1.43 -13.03 9.61
C ASP A 77 -2.24 -13.54 8.41
N GLN A 78 -2.76 -14.76 8.53
CA GLN A 78 -3.64 -15.34 7.51
C GLN A 78 -4.90 -14.50 7.32
N LYS A 79 -5.49 -13.95 8.38
CA LYS A 79 -6.65 -13.06 8.24
C LYS A 79 -6.33 -11.72 7.60
N ILE A 80 -5.16 -11.16 7.86
CA ILE A 80 -4.71 -9.95 7.17
C ILE A 80 -4.57 -10.23 5.67
N GLU A 81 -4.01 -11.37 5.28
CA GLU A 81 -3.86 -11.79 3.89
C GLU A 81 -5.21 -12.08 3.22
N ASP A 82 -6.07 -12.89 3.83
CA ASP A 82 -7.42 -13.21 3.34
C ASP A 82 -8.23 -11.93 3.09
N LEU A 83 -8.20 -10.98 4.04
CA LEU A 83 -8.90 -9.71 3.91
C LEU A 83 -8.29 -8.83 2.82
N ASN A 84 -6.97 -8.89 2.63
CA ASN A 84 -6.30 -8.18 1.55
C ASN A 84 -6.76 -8.71 0.19
N GLU A 85 -6.86 -10.02 0.01
CA GLU A 85 -7.37 -10.64 -1.20
C GLU A 85 -8.84 -10.28 -1.46
N LYS A 86 -9.69 -10.38 -0.43
CA LYS A 86 -11.10 -9.98 -0.53
C LYS A 86 -11.25 -8.50 -0.90
N LEU A 87 -10.46 -7.62 -0.29
CA LEU A 87 -10.45 -6.19 -0.61
C LEU A 87 -10.03 -5.94 -2.06
N VAL A 88 -8.99 -6.63 -2.54
CA VAL A 88 -8.54 -6.54 -3.93
C VAL A 88 -9.59 -7.07 -4.91
N ALA A 89 -10.35 -8.10 -4.54
CA ALA A 89 -11.45 -8.61 -5.37
C ALA A 89 -12.70 -7.69 -5.35
N ALA A 90 -12.87 -6.91 -4.30
CA ALA A 90 -13.97 -5.97 -4.13
C ALA A 90 -13.79 -4.69 -4.96
N ASN A 91 -14.86 -3.89 -5.10
CA ASN A 91 -14.87 -2.60 -5.80
C ASN A 91 -14.41 -2.68 -7.27
N GLN A 92 -15.05 -3.56 -8.04
CA GLN A 92 -14.82 -3.68 -9.47
C GLN A 92 -15.46 -2.49 -10.20
N GLN A 93 -14.65 -1.79 -10.99
CA GLN A 93 -15.08 -0.69 -11.85
C GLN A 93 -14.52 -0.91 -13.25
N VAL A 94 -15.22 -0.45 -14.29
CA VAL A 94 -14.74 -0.51 -15.67
C VAL A 94 -14.68 0.90 -16.22
N HIS A 95 -13.52 1.27 -16.75
CA HIS A 95 -13.26 2.55 -17.39
C HIS A 95 -13.08 2.34 -18.88
N MET A 96 -13.69 3.21 -19.70
CA MET A 96 -13.53 3.17 -21.15
C MET A 96 -12.42 4.13 -21.56
N LEU A 97 -11.34 3.59 -22.11
CA LEU A 97 -10.20 4.35 -22.59
C LEU A 97 -10.32 4.54 -24.12
N ASP A 98 -10.70 5.73 -24.57
CA ASP A 98 -10.53 6.18 -25.96
C ASP A 98 -9.04 6.28 -26.36
N THR A 99 -8.62 5.36 -27.21
CA THR A 99 -7.21 5.23 -27.65
C THR A 99 -6.74 6.38 -28.54
N SER A 100 -7.66 7.17 -29.11
CA SER A 100 -7.31 8.36 -29.90
C SER A 100 -6.80 9.52 -29.04
N LYS A 101 -6.98 9.43 -27.72
CA LYS A 101 -6.55 10.47 -26.77
C LYS A 101 -5.16 10.15 -26.21
N GLY A 102 -4.48 11.22 -25.79
CA GLY A 102 -3.23 11.11 -25.04
C GLY A 102 -3.48 10.62 -23.60
N TRP A 103 -2.77 11.22 -22.64
CA TRP A 103 -2.95 10.89 -21.22
C TRP A 103 -4.37 11.17 -20.74
N MET A 104 -5.09 10.13 -20.33
CA MET A 104 -6.43 10.23 -19.77
C MET A 104 -6.46 9.80 -18.30
N PRO A 105 -7.10 10.58 -17.41
CA PRO A 105 -7.29 10.18 -16.02
C PRO A 105 -8.33 9.08 -15.92
N ILE A 106 -8.04 8.02 -15.16
CA ILE A 106 -9.00 6.95 -14.90
C ILE A 106 -9.45 6.90 -13.43
N GLY A 107 -8.74 7.55 -12.51
CA GLY A 107 -9.16 7.63 -11.12
C GLY A 107 -8.06 7.84 -10.08
N MET A 108 -8.47 7.88 -8.82
CA MET A 108 -7.59 8.04 -7.66
C MET A 108 -7.04 6.70 -7.17
N ALA A 109 -5.73 6.68 -6.96
CA ALA A 109 -4.98 5.62 -6.31
C ALA A 109 -4.44 6.13 -4.95
N TYR A 110 -4.54 5.30 -3.91
CA TYR A 110 -4.27 5.70 -2.52
C TYR A 110 -2.94 5.15 -2.02
N GLN A 111 -2.16 6.00 -1.35
CA GLN A 111 -0.83 5.69 -0.84
C GLN A 111 -0.79 4.37 -0.07
N GLY A 112 0.12 3.48 -0.47
CA GLY A 112 0.38 2.21 0.18
C GLY A 112 -0.73 1.17 0.03
N ARG A 113 -1.77 1.47 -0.76
CA ARG A 113 -2.92 0.59 -0.95
C ARG A 113 -2.88 -0.11 -2.30
N ASP A 114 -3.05 -1.43 -2.27
CA ASP A 114 -2.98 -2.26 -3.46
C ASP A 114 -4.30 -2.25 -4.24
N PHE A 115 -4.20 -2.18 -5.56
CA PHE A 115 -5.32 -2.32 -6.48
C PHE A 115 -4.86 -3.06 -7.74
N ARG A 116 -5.78 -3.71 -8.43
CA ARG A 116 -5.50 -4.43 -9.68
C ARG A 116 -6.10 -3.70 -10.87
N VAL A 117 -5.41 -3.80 -11.99
CA VAL A 117 -5.86 -3.35 -13.31
C VAL A 117 -5.89 -4.55 -14.24
N LEU A 118 -7.00 -4.71 -14.97
CA LEU A 118 -7.19 -5.72 -16.01
C LEU A 118 -7.65 -5.00 -17.28
N THR A 119 -7.06 -5.32 -18.42
CA THR A 119 -7.39 -4.64 -19.68
C THR A 119 -7.98 -5.63 -20.68
N ALA A 120 -8.97 -5.15 -21.44
CA ALA A 120 -9.64 -5.93 -22.46
C ALA A 120 -10.02 -5.05 -23.65
N GLY A 121 -9.99 -5.63 -24.84
CA GLY A 121 -10.32 -4.95 -26.09
C GLY A 121 -9.13 -4.91 -27.05
N SER A 122 -9.42 -4.45 -28.26
CA SER A 122 -8.47 -4.25 -29.33
C SER A 122 -8.77 -2.90 -29.99
N TYR A 123 -7.76 -2.30 -30.58
CA TYR A 123 -7.84 -1.01 -31.24
C TYR A 123 -6.97 -1.04 -32.49
N ASN A 124 -7.23 -0.12 -33.41
CA ASN A 124 -6.50 0.01 -34.65
C ASN A 124 -5.39 1.05 -34.52
N MET A 125 -4.28 0.81 -35.22
CA MET A 125 -3.15 1.72 -35.32
C MET A 125 -2.89 2.05 -36.78
N THR A 126 -2.89 3.33 -37.11
CA THR A 126 -2.67 3.82 -38.47
C THR A 126 -1.43 4.69 -38.49
N LEU A 127 -0.49 4.35 -39.37
CA LEU A 127 0.67 5.18 -39.63
C LEU A 127 0.26 6.37 -40.52
N VAL A 128 0.60 7.58 -40.10
CA VAL A 128 0.26 8.82 -40.82
C VAL A 128 1.44 9.61 -41.32
N GLU A 129 2.67 9.18 -41.00
CA GLU A 129 3.91 9.76 -41.52
C GLU A 129 4.83 8.69 -42.08
N GLU A 130 5.55 9.00 -43.15
CA GLU A 130 6.52 8.07 -43.73
C GLU A 130 7.82 8.04 -42.89
N PRO A 131 8.37 6.84 -42.60
CA PRO A 131 9.65 6.75 -41.90
C PRO A 131 10.80 7.22 -42.79
N SER A 132 11.84 7.76 -42.16
CA SER A 132 13.13 7.99 -42.82
C SER A 132 14.09 6.82 -42.60
N ALA A 133 15.30 6.87 -43.17
CA ALA A 133 16.37 5.92 -42.87
C ALA A 133 16.77 5.86 -41.38
N LYS A 134 16.35 6.84 -40.57
CA LYS A 134 16.55 6.86 -39.11
C LYS A 134 15.38 6.22 -38.33
N GLY A 135 14.31 5.80 -39.00
CA GLY A 135 13.05 5.38 -38.38
C GLY A 135 12.16 6.57 -38.01
N PHE A 136 11.28 6.36 -37.02
CA PHE A 136 10.34 7.36 -36.50
C PHE A 136 10.94 8.14 -35.33
N ASP A 137 10.56 9.41 -35.21
CA ASP A 137 10.76 10.14 -33.96
C ASP A 137 9.83 9.54 -32.88
N HIS A 138 10.39 9.26 -31.70
CA HIS A 138 9.62 8.80 -30.56
C HIS A 138 8.86 9.93 -29.88
N GLY A 139 9.28 11.19 -30.03
CA GLY A 139 8.69 12.33 -29.33
C GLY A 139 8.84 12.28 -27.80
N ASP A 140 8.14 13.18 -27.10
CA ASP A 140 8.15 13.25 -25.63
C ASP A 140 6.99 12.44 -25.03
N VAL A 141 7.30 11.34 -24.33
CA VAL A 141 6.30 10.48 -23.67
C VAL A 141 5.35 11.24 -22.73
N LYS A 142 5.79 12.36 -22.13
CA LYS A 142 4.96 13.18 -21.24
C LYS A 142 3.91 14.00 -21.99
N LYS A 143 4.06 14.11 -23.31
CA LYS A 143 3.17 14.87 -24.20
C LYS A 143 2.49 13.89 -25.19
N ASN A 144 3.04 13.78 -26.40
CA ASN A 144 2.47 13.04 -27.53
C ASN A 144 3.36 11.90 -28.03
N GLY A 145 4.42 11.55 -27.28
CA GLY A 145 5.42 10.58 -27.71
C GLY A 145 5.33 9.21 -27.04
N MET A 146 6.30 8.38 -27.39
CA MET A 146 6.50 7.01 -26.94
C MET A 146 7.67 6.92 -25.96
N ASN A 147 7.61 6.00 -25.01
CA ASN A 147 8.82 5.53 -24.34
C ASN A 147 9.37 4.32 -25.12
N PRO A 148 10.61 4.38 -25.66
CA PRO A 148 11.21 3.27 -26.41
C PRO A 148 11.50 2.03 -25.54
N GLU A 149 11.51 2.16 -24.20
CA GLU A 149 11.66 1.01 -23.30
C GLU A 149 10.41 0.14 -23.21
N PHE A 150 9.26 0.62 -23.67
CA PHE A 150 8.00 -0.10 -23.64
C PHE A 150 7.56 -0.54 -25.04
N PRO A 151 6.83 -1.67 -25.18
CA PRO A 151 6.38 -2.13 -26.49
C PRO A 151 5.51 -1.08 -27.19
N LEU A 152 5.63 -1.00 -28.52
CA LEU A 152 4.76 -0.21 -29.37
C LEU A 152 3.31 -0.71 -29.19
N GLY A 153 2.38 0.23 -28.96
CA GLY A 153 0.98 -0.08 -28.74
C GLY A 153 0.65 -0.65 -27.35
N ALA A 154 1.61 -0.73 -26.43
CA ALA A 154 1.29 -1.12 -25.06
C ALA A 154 0.50 -0.04 -24.32
N LEU A 155 -0.42 -0.46 -23.45
CA LEU A 155 -1.01 0.44 -22.47
C LEU A 155 0.02 0.77 -21.38
N ILE A 156 0.25 2.06 -21.16
CA ILE A 156 1.17 2.56 -20.14
C ILE A 156 0.44 3.48 -19.17
N GLY A 157 0.93 3.53 -17.95
CA GLY A 157 0.39 4.35 -16.87
C GLY A 157 1.39 5.38 -16.37
N VAL A 158 0.88 6.45 -15.77
CA VAL A 158 1.66 7.39 -14.98
C VAL A 158 0.84 7.88 -13.80
N TYR A 159 1.47 8.00 -12.64
CA TYR A 159 0.87 8.65 -11.49
C TYR A 159 1.09 10.17 -11.56
N PHE A 160 -0.01 10.92 -11.44
CA PHE A 160 0.03 12.37 -11.29
C PHE A 160 -0.16 12.74 -9.82
N THR A 161 0.85 13.37 -9.23
CA THR A 161 0.81 13.89 -7.85
C THR A 161 1.10 15.39 -7.90
N ASN A 162 0.27 16.21 -7.24
CA ASN A 162 0.45 17.66 -7.18
C ASN A 162 0.68 18.31 -8.56
N LYS A 163 -0.13 17.90 -9.55
CA LYS A 163 -0.05 18.35 -10.96
C LYS A 163 1.27 18.02 -11.69
N LYS A 164 2.08 17.10 -11.17
CA LYS A 164 3.33 16.65 -11.81
C LYS A 164 3.24 15.16 -12.18
N PRO A 165 3.61 14.78 -13.42
CA PRO A 165 3.72 13.37 -13.80
C PRO A 165 4.93 12.72 -13.14
N GLY A 166 4.75 11.52 -12.60
CA GLY A 166 5.83 10.62 -12.20
C GLY A 166 6.50 9.93 -13.38
N LYS A 167 7.23 8.85 -13.09
CA LYS A 167 7.83 7.98 -14.12
C LYS A 167 6.72 7.11 -14.77
N PRO A 168 6.62 7.06 -16.11
CA PRO A 168 5.73 6.12 -16.77
C PRO A 168 6.11 4.66 -16.50
N PHE A 169 5.10 3.77 -16.48
CA PHE A 169 5.27 2.33 -16.25
C PHE A 169 4.34 1.53 -17.16
N LEU A 170 4.69 0.27 -17.39
CA LEU A 170 3.89 -0.65 -18.20
C LEU A 170 2.65 -1.12 -17.41
N ILE A 171 1.48 -1.07 -18.04
CA ILE A 171 0.25 -1.71 -17.53
C ILE A 171 0.04 -3.04 -18.25
N GLY A 172 0.07 -3.03 -19.59
CA GLY A 172 -0.17 -4.23 -20.39
C GLY A 172 -1.57 -4.83 -20.18
N LYS A 173 -1.64 -6.16 -20.09
CA LYS A 173 -2.90 -6.92 -19.91
C LYS A 173 -3.41 -6.89 -18.47
N GLU A 174 -2.50 -6.97 -17.52
CA GLU A 174 -2.79 -7.02 -16.09
C GLU A 174 -1.65 -6.38 -15.30
N ALA A 175 -1.99 -5.65 -14.24
CA ALA A 175 -1.02 -5.11 -13.29
C ALA A 175 -1.57 -5.09 -11.86
N SER A 176 -0.73 -5.47 -10.90
CA SER A 176 -0.97 -5.21 -9.48
C SER A 176 -0.15 -3.98 -9.07
N LEU A 177 -0.82 -2.96 -8.54
CA LEU A 177 -0.25 -1.64 -8.36
C LEU A 177 -0.38 -1.16 -6.91
N LYS A 178 0.67 -0.51 -6.42
CA LYS A 178 0.74 0.09 -5.09
C LYS A 178 1.39 1.47 -5.20
N PRO A 179 0.63 2.58 -5.11
CA PRO A 179 1.20 3.90 -5.29
C PRO A 179 1.91 4.36 -4.00
N GLU A 180 3.03 5.05 -4.13
CA GLU A 180 3.78 5.60 -2.99
C GLU A 180 3.12 6.85 -2.38
N LYS A 181 2.24 7.51 -3.15
CA LYS A 181 1.53 8.74 -2.78
C LYS A 181 0.12 8.71 -3.32
N ASN A 182 -0.79 9.42 -2.66
CA ASN A 182 -2.10 9.71 -3.21
C ASN A 182 -1.93 10.40 -4.57
N SER A 183 -2.49 9.80 -5.61
CA SER A 183 -2.24 10.21 -6.99
C SER A 183 -3.42 9.88 -7.89
N VAL A 184 -3.55 10.62 -8.98
CA VAL A 184 -4.46 10.26 -10.07
C VAL A 184 -3.69 9.36 -11.02
N LEU A 185 -4.22 8.17 -11.34
CA LEU A 185 -3.68 7.32 -12.38
C LEU A 185 -4.16 7.82 -13.74
N TYR A 186 -3.19 8.12 -14.60
CA TYR A 186 -3.42 8.43 -16.01
C TYR A 186 -2.91 7.29 -16.88
N LEU A 187 -3.63 7.00 -17.96
CA LEU A 187 -3.29 5.97 -18.93
C LEU A 187 -3.21 6.54 -20.34
N LYS A 188 -2.38 5.93 -21.19
CA LYS A 188 -2.39 6.14 -22.64
C LYS A 188 -1.78 4.97 -23.39
N ILE A 189 -1.96 4.96 -24.71
CA ILE A 189 -1.23 4.03 -25.59
C ILE A 189 0.20 4.54 -25.84
N ASN A 190 1.15 3.61 -25.80
CA ASN A 190 2.56 3.88 -26.08
C ASN A 190 2.82 3.86 -27.60
N VAL A 191 2.62 5.00 -28.25
CA VAL A 191 2.87 5.20 -29.69
C VAL A 191 3.64 6.48 -29.94
N PRO A 192 4.47 6.53 -31.01
CA PRO A 192 5.09 7.76 -31.47
C PRO A 192 4.06 8.71 -32.10
N PRO A 193 4.38 10.00 -32.28
CA PRO A 193 3.47 10.97 -32.89
C PRO A 193 3.01 10.61 -34.31
N SER A 194 3.80 9.82 -35.04
CA SER A 194 3.52 9.37 -36.40
C SER A 194 2.43 8.29 -36.50
N ILE A 195 1.93 7.78 -35.36
CA ILE A 195 0.89 6.75 -35.32
C ILE A 195 -0.33 7.26 -34.58
N VAL A 196 -1.49 7.15 -35.22
CA VAL A 196 -2.80 7.48 -34.65
C VAL A 196 -3.51 6.19 -34.27
N CYS A 197 -4.20 6.20 -33.13
CA CYS A 197 -4.97 5.06 -32.64
C CYS A 197 -6.47 5.35 -32.71
N GLU A 198 -7.27 4.33 -32.99
CA GLU A 198 -8.72 4.40 -32.97
C GLU A 198 -9.32 3.15 -32.31
N GLY A 199 -10.28 3.36 -31.41
CA GLY A 199 -10.96 2.29 -30.67
C GLY A 199 -10.97 2.53 -29.16
N ILE A 200 -11.59 1.60 -28.44
CA ILE A 200 -11.75 1.65 -26.99
C ILE A 200 -11.06 0.46 -26.34
N ILE A 201 -10.29 0.71 -25.28
CA ILE A 201 -9.85 -0.33 -24.34
C ILE A 201 -10.69 -0.23 -23.07
N ASN A 202 -11.26 -1.34 -22.64
CA ASN A 202 -11.89 -1.44 -21.33
C ASN A 202 -10.82 -1.72 -20.28
N VAL A 203 -10.76 -0.86 -19.27
CA VAL A 203 -9.83 -0.96 -18.15
C VAL A 203 -10.63 -1.27 -16.90
N GLY A 204 -10.64 -2.54 -16.51
CA GLY A 204 -11.17 -3.00 -15.24
C GLY A 204 -10.22 -2.64 -14.10
N THR A 205 -10.74 -2.08 -13.02
CA THR A 205 -10.00 -1.83 -11.78
C THR A 205 -10.70 -2.50 -10.61
N SER A 206 -9.95 -2.99 -9.64
CA SER A 206 -10.48 -3.59 -8.40
C SER A 206 -9.54 -3.31 -7.24
N GLY A 207 -10.03 -3.40 -6.00
CA GLY A 207 -9.27 -3.00 -4.81
C GLY A 207 -9.36 -1.52 -4.50
N TRP A 208 -8.25 -0.95 -4.02
CA TRP A 208 -8.18 0.41 -3.49
C TRP A 208 -8.07 1.49 -4.57
N PHE A 209 -9.09 1.56 -5.42
CA PHE A 209 -9.17 2.50 -6.54
C PHE A 209 -10.50 3.25 -6.54
N ASN A 210 -10.48 4.58 -6.65
CA ASN A 210 -11.69 5.43 -6.62
C ASN A 210 -12.63 5.19 -5.41
N LEU A 211 -12.10 4.69 -4.30
CA LEU A 211 -12.88 4.54 -3.06
C LEU A 211 -13.07 5.90 -2.39
N PRO A 212 -14.24 6.19 -1.78
CA PRO A 212 -14.46 7.47 -1.11
C PRO A 212 -13.38 7.71 -0.02
N PRO A 213 -12.98 8.97 0.24
CA PRO A 213 -11.94 9.32 1.22
C PRO A 213 -12.19 8.74 2.63
N ASN A 214 -13.45 8.45 2.97
CA ASN A 214 -13.88 7.91 4.26
C ASN A 214 -13.83 6.38 4.37
N SER A 215 -13.28 5.67 3.38
CA SER A 215 -13.02 4.21 3.42
C SER A 215 -11.83 3.85 4.34
N ALA A 216 -11.62 4.63 5.39
CA ALA A 216 -10.37 5.22 5.84
C ALA A 216 -9.13 4.30 6.05
N PRO A 217 -7.90 4.85 5.89
CA PRO A 217 -6.94 4.92 6.98
C PRO A 217 -7.36 6.03 7.98
N LYS A 218 -7.60 5.65 9.23
CA LYS A 218 -7.19 6.49 10.37
C LYS A 218 -5.80 6.01 10.79
#